data_AF-A0AAW4CLP4-F1
#
_entry.id   AF-A0AAW4CLP4-F1
#
_cell.length_a   1.000
_cell.length_b   1.000
_cell.length_c   1.000
_cell.angle_alpha   90.00
_cell.angle_beta   90.00
_cell.angle_gamma   90.00
#
_symmetry.space_group_name_H-M   'P 1'
#
loop_
_entity.id
_entity.type
_entity.pdbx_description
1 polymer ?
#
loop_
_entity_poly.entity_id
_entity_poly.type
_entity_poly.pdbx_seq_one_letter_code
_entity_poly.pdbx_strand_id
1 'polypeptide(L)'
;KIKAAAKAASPAITPNATLTKDQAEDLAELKTLKGAEFDKEYIDGQVDAHEDALDLMRKYAVDGNVVSLKQAAGEIAPVVE
;
A
#
# COMPACT_ATOMS: atom_id res chain seq x y z
N LYS A 1 9.69 -1.90 5.97
CA LYS A 1 9.19 -1.87 7.37
C LYS A 1 8.10 -2.92 7.64
N ILE A 2 7.00 -2.94 6.87
CA ILE A 2 5.88 -3.89 7.08
C ILE A 2 6.32 -5.36 7.18
N LYS A 3 7.16 -5.89 6.26
CA LYS A 3 7.64 -7.28 6.33
C LYS A 3 8.38 -7.60 7.64
N ALA A 4 9.15 -6.66 8.18
CA ALA A 4 9.87 -6.85 9.44
C ALA A 4 8.91 -6.83 10.63
N ALA A 5 7.97 -5.87 10.64
CA ALA A 5 6.93 -5.79 11.66
C ALA A 5 6.02 -7.03 11.68
N ALA A 6 5.65 -7.56 10.51
CA ALA A 6 4.87 -8.79 10.38
C ALA A 6 5.60 -10.01 10.96
N LYS A 7 6.91 -10.13 10.74
CA LYS A 7 7.74 -11.19 11.36
C LYS A 7 7.86 -11.05 12.88
N ALA A 8 7.84 -9.82 13.39
CA ALA A 8 7.90 -9.54 14.82
C ALA A 8 6.55 -9.72 15.55
N ALA A 9 5.45 -9.92 14.81
CA ALA A 9 4.15 -10.21 15.38
C ALA A 9 4.13 -11.59 16.08
N SER A 10 3.19 -11.78 17.00
CA SER A 10 2.98 -13.07 17.68
C SER A 10 1.50 -13.49 17.55
N PRO A 11 1.19 -14.55 16.78
CA PRO A 11 2.11 -15.30 15.92
C PRO A 11 2.66 -14.43 14.77
N ALA A 12 3.77 -14.88 14.17
CA ALA A 12 4.34 -14.21 13.01
C ALA A 12 3.34 -14.21 11.84
N ILE A 13 3.23 -13.07 11.17
CA ILE A 13 2.35 -12.87 10.02
C ILE A 13 3.18 -12.97 8.74
N THR A 14 2.71 -13.77 7.78
CA THR A 14 3.29 -13.85 6.42
C THR A 14 2.44 -13.03 5.47
N PRO A 15 2.94 -11.89 4.94
CA PRO A 15 2.21 -11.09 3.97
C PRO A 15 1.94 -11.88 2.68
N ASN A 16 0.73 -11.75 2.13
CA ASN A 16 0.41 -12.22 0.79
C ASN A 16 0.92 -11.19 -0.25
N ALA A 17 1.71 -11.65 -1.21
CA ALA A 17 2.27 -10.79 -2.26
C ALA A 17 1.44 -10.81 -3.56
N THR A 18 0.36 -11.60 -3.61
CA THR A 18 -0.55 -11.63 -4.75
C THR A 18 -1.29 -10.30 -4.85
N LEU A 19 -1.31 -9.72 -6.04
CA LEU A 19 -2.09 -8.52 -6.33
C LEU A 19 -3.58 -8.77 -6.09
N THR A 20 -4.30 -7.74 -5.66
CA THR A 20 -5.76 -7.77 -5.70
C THR A 20 -6.24 -7.81 -7.15
N LYS A 21 -7.53 -8.11 -7.35
CA LYS A 21 -8.14 -8.06 -8.67
C LYS A 21 -7.98 -6.67 -9.29
N ASP A 22 -8.34 -5.63 -8.54
CA ASP A 22 -8.30 -4.24 -8.98
C ASP A 22 -6.86 -3.84 -9.39
N GLN A 23 -5.87 -4.12 -8.52
CA GLN A 23 -4.45 -3.87 -8.84
C GLN A 23 -3.96 -4.60 -10.09
N ALA A 24 -4.50 -5.79 -10.38
CA ALA A 24 -4.15 -6.54 -11.57
C ALA A 24 -4.82 -5.95 -12.83
N GLU A 25 -6.03 -5.41 -12.71
CA GLU A 25 -6.76 -4.71 -13.76
C GLU A 25 -6.08 -3.38 -14.10
N ASP A 26 -5.74 -2.55 -13.10
CA ASP A 26 -5.01 -1.29 -13.29
C ASP A 26 -3.66 -1.52 -14.01
N LEU A 27 -2.92 -2.56 -13.58
CA LEU A 27 -1.67 -2.93 -14.22
C LEU A 27 -1.88 -3.45 -15.65
N ALA A 28 -3.01 -4.09 -15.95
CA ALA A 28 -3.34 -4.54 -17.28
C ALA A 28 -3.67 -3.36 -18.20
N GLU A 29 -4.43 -2.37 -17.70
CA GLU A 29 -4.75 -1.13 -18.41
C GLU A 29 -3.48 -0.34 -18.77
N LEU A 30 -2.62 -0.08 -17.79
CA LEU A 30 -1.35 0.62 -17.99
C LEU A 30 -0.48 -0.03 -19.07
N LYS A 31 -0.50 -1.36 -19.23
CA LYS A 31 0.26 -2.06 -20.28
C LYS A 31 -0.24 -1.77 -21.70
N THR A 32 -1.48 -1.30 -21.85
CA THR A 32 -2.07 -0.97 -23.15
C THR A 32 -1.77 0.46 -23.59
N LEU A 33 -1.48 1.35 -22.64
CA LEU A 33 -1.24 2.77 -22.86
C LEU A 33 0.23 3.06 -23.18
N LYS A 34 0.49 4.20 -23.85
CA LYS A 34 1.84 4.64 -24.22
C LYS A 34 1.97 6.16 -24.18
N GLY A 35 3.20 6.63 -23.96
CA GLY A 35 3.51 8.06 -24.00
C GLY A 35 2.66 8.87 -23.03
N ALA A 36 2.12 10.00 -23.48
CA ALA A 36 1.35 10.91 -22.62
C ALA A 36 0.09 10.27 -22.01
N GLU A 37 -0.53 9.29 -22.67
CA GLU A 37 -1.69 8.57 -22.12
C GLU A 37 -1.28 7.68 -20.96
N PHE A 38 -0.13 6.99 -21.07
CA PHE A 38 0.43 6.20 -19.98
C PHE A 38 0.82 7.09 -18.80
N ASP A 39 1.51 8.21 -19.06
CA ASP A 39 1.98 9.10 -18.00
C ASP A 39 0.80 9.67 -17.19
N LYS A 40 -0.28 10.06 -17.89
CA LYS A 40 -1.49 10.54 -17.25
C LYS A 40 -2.13 9.47 -16.37
N GLU A 41 -2.40 8.29 -16.93
CA GLU A 41 -3.07 7.21 -16.21
C GLU A 41 -2.22 6.72 -15.02
N TYR A 42 -0.90 6.60 -15.21
CA TYR A 42 0.00 6.22 -14.14
C TYR A 42 0.00 7.23 -12.99
N ILE A 43 0.03 8.54 -13.29
CA ILE A 43 0.00 9.56 -12.25
C ILE A 43 -1.34 9.56 -11.53
N ASP A 44 -2.45 9.55 -12.26
CA ASP A 44 -3.80 9.55 -11.69
C ASP A 44 -3.97 8.32 -10.76
N GLY A 45 -3.62 7.11 -11.23
CA GLY A 45 -3.67 5.90 -10.41
C GLY A 45 -2.66 5.86 -9.25
N GLN A 46 -1.49 6.49 -9.36
CA GLN A 46 -0.55 6.59 -8.24
C GLN A 46 -1.07 7.53 -7.15
N VAL A 47 -1.77 8.62 -7.50
CA VAL A 47 -2.39 9.52 -6.51
C VAL A 47 -3.43 8.74 -5.70
N ASP A 48 -4.36 8.07 -6.37
CA ASP A 48 -5.41 7.27 -5.71
C ASP A 48 -4.80 6.19 -4.81
N ALA A 49 -3.78 5.47 -5.32
CA ALA A 49 -3.09 4.43 -4.54
C ALA A 49 -2.34 4.99 -3.30
N HIS A 50 -1.79 6.21 -3.40
CA HIS A 50 -1.13 6.86 -2.25
C HIS A 50 -2.17 7.36 -1.23
N GLU A 51 -3.32 7.89 -1.66
CA GLU A 51 -4.41 8.27 -0.77
C GLU A 51 -4.93 7.06 0.02
N ASP A 52 -5.22 5.95 -0.66
CA ASP A 52 -5.63 4.70 -0.02
C ASP A 52 -4.58 4.15 0.95
N ALA A 53 -3.31 4.19 0.55
CA ALA A 53 -2.20 3.76 1.39
C ALA A 53 -2.06 4.64 2.64
N LEU A 54 -2.18 5.96 2.50
CA LEU A 54 -2.09 6.90 3.60
C LEU A 54 -3.21 6.67 4.60
N ASP A 55 -4.45 6.53 4.12
CA ASP A 55 -5.62 6.26 4.95
C ASP A 55 -5.49 4.94 5.70
N LEU A 56 -5.02 3.88 5.02
CA LEU A 56 -4.73 2.60 5.66
C LEU A 56 -3.67 2.72 6.76
N MET A 57 -2.56 3.42 6.48
CA MET A 57 -1.46 3.57 7.45
C MET A 57 -1.91 4.41 8.65
N ARG A 58 -2.60 5.54 8.43
CA ARG A 58 -3.12 6.39 9.52
C ARG A 58 -4.11 5.62 10.38
N LYS A 59 -5.09 4.95 9.76
CA LYS A 59 -6.08 4.16 10.50
C LYS A 59 -5.43 3.07 11.33
N TYR A 60 -4.50 2.31 10.75
CA TYR A 60 -3.84 1.22 11.48
C TYR A 60 -2.90 1.74 12.57
N ALA A 61 -2.29 2.92 12.38
CA ALA A 61 -1.48 3.58 13.40
C ALA A 61 -2.31 4.01 14.63
N VAL A 62 -3.61 4.28 14.47
CA VAL A 62 -4.52 4.64 15.58
C VAL A 62 -5.17 3.40 16.18
N ASP A 63 -5.80 2.57 15.36
CA ASP A 63 -6.72 1.50 15.80
C ASP A 63 -6.11 0.10 15.78
N GLY A 64 -4.91 -0.08 15.22
CA GLY A 64 -4.27 -1.38 15.04
C GLY A 64 -4.02 -2.12 16.35
N ASN A 65 -4.17 -3.45 16.32
CA ASN A 65 -4.02 -4.32 17.50
C ASN A 65 -2.70 -5.11 17.50
N VAL A 66 -2.01 -5.22 16.37
CA VAL A 66 -0.66 -5.81 16.30
C VAL A 66 0.36 -4.70 16.50
N VAL A 67 0.95 -4.65 17.70
CA VAL A 67 1.83 -3.55 18.14
C VAL A 67 2.93 -3.21 17.13
N SER A 68 3.62 -4.21 16.59
CA SER A 68 4.69 -4.00 15.60
C SER A 68 4.18 -3.40 14.29
N LEU A 69 3.00 -3.81 13.82
CA LEU A 69 2.37 -3.27 12.61
C LEU A 69 1.81 -1.87 12.86
N LYS A 70 1.25 -1.60 14.05
CA LYS A 70 0.77 -0.28 14.46
C LYS A 70 1.91 0.75 14.44
N GLN A 71 3.05 0.41 15.03
CA GLN A 71 4.24 1.25 15.00
C GLN A 71 4.73 1.48 13.57
N ALA A 72 4.86 0.39 12.79
CA ALA A 72 5.33 0.52 11.41
C ALA A 72 4.39 1.38 10.55
N ALA A 73 3.08 1.31 10.76
CA ALA A 73 2.09 2.13 10.06
C ALA A 73 2.28 3.62 10.38
N GLY A 74 2.44 3.98 11.65
CA GLY A 74 2.69 5.37 12.06
C GLY A 74 4.00 5.95 11.50
N GLU A 75 5.03 5.11 11.34
CA GLU A 75 6.29 5.51 10.72
C GLU A 75 6.25 5.59 9.18
N ILE A 76 5.27 4.92 8.54
CA ILE A 76 5.12 4.92 7.08
C ILE A 76 4.18 6.05 6.63
N ALA A 77 3.12 6.34 7.40
CA ALA A 77 2.18 7.41 7.07
C ALA A 77 2.85 8.72 6.56
N PRO A 78 3.83 9.33 7.26
CA PRO A 78 4.46 10.57 6.81
C PRO A 78 5.37 10.44 5.57
N VAL A 79 5.62 9.21 5.08
CA VAL A 79 6.34 8.98 3.82
C VAL A 79 5.38 8.97 2.63
N VAL A 80 4.09 8.73 2.88
CA VAL A 80 3.03 8.67 1.87
C VAL A 80 2.32 10.03 1.72
N GLU A 81 2.33 10.86 2.77
CA GLU A 81 1.83 12.25 2.79
C GLU A 81 2.55 13.17 1.80
#